data_AF-A0A972KM62-F1
#
_entry.id   AF-A0A972KM62-F1
#
_cell.length_a   1.000
_cell.length_b   1.000
_cell.length_c   1.000
_cell.angle_alpha   90.00
_cell.angle_beta   90.00
_cell.angle_gamma   90.00
#
_symmetry.space_group_name_H-M   'P 1'
#
loop_
_entity.id
_entity.type
_entity.pdbx_description
1 polymer ?
#
loop_
_entity_poly.entity_id
_entity_poly.type
_entity_poly.pdbx_seq_one_letter_code
_entity_poly.pdbx_strand_id
1 'polypeptide(L)' 'MTMTKPFTLQVEATPGIKIKVGDRVKKGEKVGLSPDLNNSVLSPEEGIVEDIAFEGAKHMFVIRLRPCGTDI' A
#
# COMPACT_ATOMS: atom_id res chain seq x y z
N MET A 1 -5.21 -7.14 22.97
CA MET A 1 -4.87 -6.04 22.05
C MET A 1 -3.65 -6.46 21.24
N THR A 2 -3.84 -7.18 20.15
CA THR A 2 -2.75 -7.49 19.20
C THR A 2 -2.46 -6.20 18.44
N MET A 3 -1.28 -5.62 18.65
CA MET A 3 -0.81 -4.48 17.85
C MET A 3 -0.59 -4.98 16.43
N THR A 4 -1.57 -4.80 15.54
CA THR A 4 -1.41 -5.14 14.13
C THR A 4 -0.41 -4.16 13.52
N LYS A 5 0.77 -4.67 13.16
CA LYS A 5 1.89 -3.85 12.66
C LYS A 5 1.48 -3.21 11.33
N PRO A 6 1.72 -1.90 11.12
CA PRO A 6 1.51 -1.27 9.82
C PRO A 6 2.37 -1.94 8.75
N PHE A 7 1.78 -2.13 7.58
CA PHE A 7 2.46 -2.69 6.41
C PHE A 7 2.92 -1.56 5.50
N THR A 8 4.12 -1.72 4.94
CA THR A 8 4.66 -0.78 3.95
C THR A 8 4.70 -1.47 2.60
N LEU A 9 4.11 -0.84 1.60
CA LEU A 9 4.13 -1.27 0.21
C LEU A 9 4.95 -0.28 -0.61
N GLN A 10 5.77 -0.81 -1.51
CA GLN A 10 6.53 -0.01 -2.48
C GLN A 10 5.92 -0.26 -3.85
N VAL A 11 5.54 0.82 -4.53
CA VAL A 11 4.96 0.74 -5.87
C VAL A 11 5.62 1.73 -6.80
N GLU A 12 5.66 1.39 -8.08
CA GLU A 12 6.27 2.23 -9.09
C GLU A 12 5.47 3.53 -9.32
N ALA A 13 6.18 4.67 -9.40
CA ALA A 13 5.55 5.97 -9.52
C ALA A 13 5.19 6.36 -10.95
N THR A 14 5.91 5.86 -11.96
CA THR A 14 5.70 6.18 -13.39
C THR A 14 4.24 6.03 -13.86
N PRO A 15 3.55 4.89 -13.63
CA PRO A 15 2.16 4.73 -14.06
C PRO A 15 1.17 5.49 -13.17
N GLY A 16 1.62 6.05 -12.05
CA GLY A 16 0.79 6.59 -11.00
C GLY A 16 0.08 5.51 -10.15
N ILE A 17 -0.51 5.96 -9.05
CA ILE A 17 -1.33 5.14 -8.15
C ILE A 17 -2.76 5.68 -8.12
N LYS A 18 -3.75 4.82 -7.87
CA LYS A 18 -5.17 5.18 -7.82
C LYS A 18 -5.73 5.29 -6.39
N ILE A 19 -4.88 5.14 -5.38
CA ILE A 19 -5.25 5.24 -3.97
C ILE A 19 -4.79 6.58 -3.39
N LYS A 20 -5.46 7.03 -2.35
CA LYS A 20 -5.10 8.21 -1.55
C LYS A 20 -5.08 7.89 -0.06
N VAL A 21 -4.45 8.76 0.72
CA VAL A 21 -4.51 8.69 2.19
C VAL A 21 -5.98 8.75 2.65
N GLY A 22 -6.32 7.87 3.59
CA GLY A 22 -7.68 7.66 4.09
C GLY A 22 -8.49 6.61 3.33
N ASP A 23 -8.03 6.13 2.18
CA ASP A 23 -8.72 5.05 1.47
C ASP A 23 -8.65 3.74 2.25
N ARG A 24 -9.74 2.98 2.17
CA ARG A 24 -9.80 1.60 2.65
C ARG A 24 -9.49 0.67 1.49
N VAL A 25 -8.50 -0.20 1.68
CA VAL A 25 -8.11 -1.23 0.73
C VAL A 25 -8.46 -2.61 1.29
N LYS A 26 -8.95 -3.50 0.43
CA LYS A 26 -9.23 -4.90 0.80
C LYS A 26 -8.02 -5.79 0.60
N LYS A 27 -7.98 -6.92 1.29
CA LYS A 27 -7.01 -7.98 1.01
C LYS A 27 -7.10 -8.40 -0.47
N GLY A 28 -5.95 -8.43 -1.15
CA GLY A 28 -5.83 -8.76 -2.57
C GLY A 28 -6.15 -7.59 -3.52
N GLU A 29 -6.54 -6.42 -3.00
CA GLU A 29 -6.82 -5.25 -3.82
C GLU A 29 -5.52 -4.70 -4.43
N LYS A 30 -5.58 -4.29 -5.71
CA LYS A 30 -4.42 -3.74 -6.40
C LYS A 30 -4.12 -2.32 -5.90
N VAL A 31 -2.94 -2.15 -5.34
CA VAL A 31 -2.41 -0.87 -4.85
C VAL A 31 -1.60 -0.16 -5.93
N GLY A 32 -0.84 -0.90 -6.73
CA GLY A 32 -0.01 -0.35 -7.80
C GLY A 32 0.73 -1.41 -8.61
N LEU A 33 1.80 -1.01 -9.28
CA LEU A 33 2.76 -1.92 -9.92
C LEU A 33 4.01 -2.06 -9.06
N SER A 34 4.67 -3.21 -9.16
CA SER A 34 5.96 -3.42 -8.52
C SER A 34 7.03 -2.52 -9.14
N PRO A 35 8.13 -2.27 -8.43
CA PRO A 35 9.22 -1.40 -8.93
C PRO A 35 9.86 -1.90 -10.22
N ASP A 36 9.79 -3.22 -10.49
CA ASP A 36 10.28 -3.84 -11.72
C ASP A 36 9.23 -3.86 -12.85
N LEU A 37 8.05 -3.25 -12.64
CA LEU A 37 6.92 -3.16 -13.58
C LEU A 37 6.31 -4.50 -14.02
N ASN A 38 6.80 -5.63 -13.51
CA ASN A 38 6.39 -6.95 -13.97
C ASN A 38 5.14 -7.47 -13.26
N ASN A 39 4.83 -6.96 -12.06
CA ASN A 39 3.78 -7.50 -11.21
C ASN A 39 2.88 -6.40 -10.64
N SER A 40 1.67 -6.78 -10.26
CA SER A 40 0.81 -5.90 -9.46
C SER A 40 1.15 -6.06 -7.98
N VAL A 41 1.30 -4.94 -7.28
CA VAL A 41 1.41 -4.93 -5.81
C VAL A 41 0.01 -4.95 -5.25
N LEU A 42 -0.30 -6.01 -4.51
CA LEU A 42 -1.61 -6.24 -3.90
C LEU A 42 -1.53 -5.99 -2.39
N SER A 43 -2.62 -5.50 -1.80
CA SER A 43 -2.70 -5.35 -0.35
C SER A 43 -2.70 -6.74 0.31
N PRO A 44 -1.78 -7.02 1.26
CA PRO A 44 -1.71 -8.33 1.90
C PRO A 44 -2.91 -8.60 2.83
N GLU A 45 -3.52 -7.52 3.35
CA GLU A 45 -4.63 -7.54 4.29
C GLU A 45 -5.58 -6.36 4.03
N GLU A 46 -6.71 -6.35 4.74
CA GLU A 46 -7.58 -5.18 4.77
C GLU A 46 -6.98 -4.08 5.65
N GLY A 47 -6.99 -2.85 5.16
CA GLY A 47 -6.39 -1.73 5.89
C GLY A 47 -6.79 -0.37 5.38
N ILE A 48 -6.36 0.65 6.11
CA ILE A 48 -6.51 2.06 5.75
C ILE A 48 -5.15 2.61 5.34
N VAL A 49 -5.11 3.34 4.23
CA VAL A 49 -3.92 4.07 3.80
C VAL A 49 -3.68 5.23 4.77
N GLU A 50 -2.58 5.17 5.53
CA GLU A 50 -2.22 6.23 6.47
C GLU A 50 -1.29 7.27 5.87
N ASP A 51 -0.42 6.85 4.95
CA ASP A 51 0.59 7.72 4.37
C ASP A 51 1.00 7.25 2.98
N ILE A 52 1.39 8.20 2.14
CA ILE A 52 1.94 7.99 0.79
C ILE A 52 3.10 8.97 0.61
N ALA A 53 4.32 8.44 0.55
CA ALA A 53 5.53 9.22 0.35
C ALA A 53 6.17 8.87 -1.00
N PHE A 54 6.72 9.86 -1.70
CA PHE A 54 7.49 9.64 -2.93
C PHE A 54 8.99 9.53 -2.63
N GLU A 55 9.62 8.41 -3.00
CA GLU A 55 11.07 8.19 -2.92
C GLU A 55 11.71 8.47 -4.29
N GLY A 56 12.08 9.74 -4.52
CA GLY A 56 12.58 10.20 -5.82
C GLY A 56 13.86 9.54 -6.30
N ALA A 57 14.73 9.06 -5.39
CA ALA A 57 15.96 8.37 -5.76
C ALA A 57 15.70 7.02 -6.45
N LYS A 58 14.55 6.40 -6.18
CA LYS A 58 14.17 5.09 -6.76
C LYS A 58 12.92 5.18 -7.62
N HIS A 59 12.34 6.38 -7.76
CA HIS A 59 11.13 6.62 -8.53
C HIS A 59 9.91 5.81 -8.04
N MET A 60 9.75 5.67 -6.72
CA MET A 60 8.69 4.86 -6.11
C MET A 60 7.77 5.65 -5.18
N PHE A 61 6.54 5.17 -5.01
CA PHE A 61 5.70 5.52 -3.87
C PHE A 61 5.84 4.48 -2.75
N VAL A 62 6.05 4.97 -1.53
CA VAL A 62 6.04 4.19 -0.30
C VAL A 62 4.71 4.44 0.40
N ILE A 63 3.88 3.40 0.45
CA ILE A 63 2.51 3.45 0.95
C ILE A 63 2.46 2.72 2.30
N ARG A 64 1.96 3.39 3.32
CA ARG A 64 1.79 2.80 4.65
C ARG A 64 0.31 2.48 4.89
N LEU A 65 0.04 1.22 5.20
CA LEU A 65 -1.29 0.71 5.53
C LEU A 65 -1.36 0.39 7.01
N ARG A 66 -2.37 0.90 7.71
CA ARG A 66 -2.76 0.37 9.02
C ARG A 66 -3.78 -0.74 8.83
N PRO A 67 -3.54 -1.93 9.39
CA PRO A 67 -4.48 -3.03 9.29
C PRO A 67 -5.77 -2.65 10.02
N CYS A 68 -6.91 -2.92 9.39
CA CYS A 68 -8.18 -3.01 10.10
C CYS A 68 -8.24 -4.42 10.66
N GLY A 69 -7.75 -4.62 11.89
CA GLY A 69 -7.82 -5.92 12.55
C GLY A 69 -9.25 -6.45 12.50
N THR A 70 -9.40 -7.67 11.97
CA THR A 70 -10.67 -8.40 12.05
C THR A 70 -10.88 -8.76 13.50
N ASP A 71 -11.77 -8.04 14.18
CA ASP A 71 -12.32 -8.46 15.47
C ASP A 71 -13.15 -9.73 15.19
N ILE A 72 -12.57 -10.90 15.45
CA ILE A 72 -13.26 -12.19 15.48
C ILE A 72 -12.86 -12.91 16.76
#